data_AF-A0A450W6B2-F1
#
_entry.id   AF-A0A450W6B2-F1
#
_cell.length_a   1.000
_cell.length_b   1.000
_cell.length_c   1.000
_cell.angle_alpha   90.00
_cell.angle_beta   90.00
_cell.angle_gamma   90.00
#
_symmetry.space_group_name_H-M   'P 1'
#
loop_
_entity.id
_entity.type
_entity.pdbx_description
1 polymer ?
#
loop_
_entity_poly.entity_id
_entity_poly.type
_entity_poly.pdbx_seq_one_letter_code
_entity_poly.pdbx_strand_id
1 'polypeptide(L)' 'YTDLESLQRDLDEWVMYYNEQRTHQGKMCSGRTPLVTLEDGKQIWEEKFVG' A
#
# COMPACT_ATOMS: atom_id res chain seq x y z
N TYR A 1 -22.24 -3.56 -11.02
CA TYR A 1 -22.10 -2.09 -10.95
C TYR A 1 -23.19 -1.47 -11.80
N THR A 2 -24.08 -0.72 -11.18
CA THR A 2 -25.23 -0.07 -11.82
C THR A 2 -24.98 1.40 -12.14
N ASP A 3 -23.95 1.97 -11.51
CA ASP A 3 -23.57 3.38 -11.58
C ASP A 3 -22.08 3.53 -11.23
N LEU A 4 -21.52 4.69 -11.57
CA LEU A 4 -20.10 4.99 -11.40
C LEU A 4 -19.70 5.06 -9.91
N GLU A 5 -20.59 5.52 -9.04
CA GLU A 5 -20.31 5.65 -7.60
C GLU A 5 -20.12 4.27 -6.97
N SER A 6 -20.96 3.29 -7.32
CA SER A 6 -20.83 1.91 -6.86
C SER A 6 -19.52 1.27 -7.30
N LEU A 7 -19.04 1.59 -8.50
CA LEU A 7 -17.76 1.09 -9.00
C LEU A 7 -16.59 1.75 -8.29
N GLN A 8 -16.66 3.07 -8.06
CA GLN A 8 -15.61 3.80 -7.38
C GLN A 8 -15.44 3.32 -5.93
N ARG A 9 -16.53 3.11 -5.20
CA ARG A 9 -16.48 2.62 -3.82
C ARG A 9 -15.77 1.27 -3.72
N ASP A 10 -16.15 0.32 -4.57
CA ASP A 10 -15.56 -1.01 -4.53
C ASP A 10 -14.06 -0.98 -4.93
N LEU A 11 -13.66 -0.07 -5.82
CA LEU A 11 -12.24 0.17 -6.14
C LEU A 11 -11.48 0.77 -4.97
N ASP A 12 -12.05 1.77 -4.29
CA ASP A 12 -11.42 2.41 -3.14
C ASP A 12 -11.20 1.40 -2.00
N GLU A 13 -12.23 0.59 -1.70
CA GLU A 13 -12.15 -0.50 -0.73
C GLU A 13 -11.08 -1.53 -1.12
N TRP A 14 -11.03 -1.91 -2.41
CA TRP A 14 -10.04 -2.85 -2.90
C TRP A 14 -8.61 -2.32 -2.80
N VAL A 15 -8.39 -1.03 -3.11
CA VAL A 15 -7.08 -0.38 -3.01
C VAL A 15 -6.61 -0.34 -1.55
N MET A 16 -7.50 -0.01 -0.61
CA MET A 16 -7.19 -0.04 0.82
C MET A 16 -6.78 -1.45 1.26
N TYR A 17 -7.59 -2.47 0.94
CA TYR A 17 -7.28 -3.85 1.27
C TYR A 17 -5.93 -4.29 0.68
N TYR A 18 -5.68 -3.99 -0.60
CA TYR A 18 -4.44 -4.35 -1.28
C TYR A 18 -3.21 -3.72 -0.61
N ASN A 19 -3.28 -2.43 -0.27
CA ASN A 19 -2.14 -1.70 0.26
C ASN A 19 -1.88 -1.97 1.74
N GLU A 20 -2.92 -2.21 2.53
CA GLU A 20 -2.82 -2.23 3.99
C GLU A 20 -2.93 -3.63 4.59
N GLN A 21 -3.67 -4.53 3.96
CA GLN A 21 -4.01 -5.83 4.56
C GLN A 21 -3.40 -7.01 3.81
N ARG A 22 -3.30 -6.92 2.47
CA ARG A 22 -2.76 -8.01 1.66
C ARG A 22 -1.23 -8.04 1.71
N THR A 23 -0.69 -9.16 2.17
CA THR A 23 0.75 -9.43 2.15
C THR A 23 1.22 -9.89 0.77
N HIS A 24 2.40 -9.43 0.34
CA HIS A 24 2.96 -9.74 -0.98
C HIS A 24 4.33 -10.40 -0.87
N GLN A 25 4.53 -11.53 -1.58
CA GLN A 25 5.78 -12.29 -1.59
C GLN A 25 6.83 -11.77 -2.61
N GLY A 26 6.57 -10.64 -3.26
CA GLY A 26 7.52 -10.03 -4.19
C GLY A 26 8.77 -9.50 -3.47
N LYS A 27 9.89 -9.37 -4.20
CA LYS A 27 11.22 -8.98 -3.68
C LYS A 27 11.22 -7.77 -2.74
N MET A 28 10.34 -6.78 -2.98
CA MET A 28 10.29 -5.56 -2.18
C MET A 28 9.52 -5.75 -0.88
N CYS A 29 8.38 -6.45 -0.95
CA CYS A 29 7.49 -6.60 0.19
C CYS A 29 7.89 -7.78 1.09
N SER A 30 8.44 -8.85 0.53
CA SER A 30 8.99 -10.00 1.28
C SER A 30 8.04 -10.55 2.34
N GLY A 31 6.76 -10.67 2.00
CA GLY A 31 5.70 -11.12 2.90
C GLY A 31 5.02 -10.01 3.70
N ARG A 32 5.44 -8.75 3.57
CA ARG A 32 4.78 -7.58 4.18
C ARG A 32 3.73 -6.97 3.26
N THR A 33 2.97 -6.02 3.77
CA THR A 33 2.05 -5.22 2.98
C THR A 33 2.80 -4.07 2.28
N PRO A 34 2.26 -3.53 1.18
CA PRO A 34 2.86 -2.39 0.48
C PRO A 34 3.05 -1.18 1.40
N LEU A 35 2.08 -0.88 2.28
CA LEU A 35 2.16 0.24 3.21
C LEU A 35 3.35 0.11 4.18
N VAL A 36 3.51 -1.05 4.82
CA VAL A 36 4.65 -1.29 5.73
C VAL A 36 5.99 -1.14 4.98
N THR A 37 6.06 -1.63 3.75
CA THR A 37 7.27 -1.52 2.92
C THR A 37 7.60 -0.04 2.61
N LEU A 38 6.58 0.79 2.40
CA LEU A 38 6.73 2.21 2.13
C LEU A 38 7.20 2.98 3.36
N GLU A 39 6.62 2.70 4.53
CA GLU A 39 6.99 3.34 5.80
C GLU A 39 8.45 3.09 6.16
N ASP A 40 8.91 1.84 6.05
CA ASP A 40 10.33 1.50 6.25
C ASP A 40 11.25 2.25 5.27
N GLY A 41 10.82 2.38 4.01
CA GLY A 41 11.55 3.12 2.99
C GLY A 41 11.66 4.63 3.30
N LYS A 42 10.58 5.21 3.85
CA LYS A 42 10.57 6.62 4.28
C LYS A 42 11.54 6.86 5.42
N GLN A 43 11.56 5.99 6.43
CA GLN A 43 12.50 6.10 7.55
C GLN A 43 13.95 6.12 7.07
N ILE A 44 14.32 5.20 6.16
CA ILE A 44 15.68 5.14 5.59
C ILE A 44 16.00 6.43 4.81
N TRP A 45 15.03 7.01 4.11
CA TRP A 45 15.23 8.26 3.39
C TRP A 45 15.42 9.44 4.36
N GLU A 46 14.60 9.55 5.39
CA GLU A 46 14.71 10.60 6.42
C GLU A 46 16.08 10.56 7.10
N GLU A 47 16.54 9.37 7.51
CA GLU A 47 17.86 9.14 8.11
C GLU A 47 19.04 9.57 7.20
N LYS A 48 18.86 9.54 5.88
CA LYS A 48 19.93 9.81 4.91
C LYS A 48 19.94 11.22 4.34
N PHE A 49 18.79 11.87 4.27
CA PHE A 49 18.61 13.09 3.48
C PHE A 49 18.02 14.27 4.26
N VAL A 50 17.34 14.01 5.38
CA VAL A 50 16.72 15.06 6.22
C VAL A 50 17.54 15.32 7.49
N GLY A 51 18.30 14.32 7.96
CA GLY A 51 19.27 14.43 9.06
C GLY A 51 20.58 15.11 8.70
#